data_AF-A0A958I9L7-F1
#
_entry.id   AF-A0A958I9L7-F1
#
_cell.length_a   1.000
_cell.length_b   1.000
_cell.length_c   1.000
_cell.angle_alpha   90.00
_cell.angle_beta   90.00
_cell.angle_gamma   90.00
#
_symmetry.space_group_name_H-M   'P 1'
#
loop_
_entity.id
_entity.type
_entity.pdbx_description
1 polymer ?
#
loop_
_entity_poly.entity_id
_entity_poly.type
_entity_poly.pdbx_seq_one_letter_code
_entity_poly.pdbx_strand_id
1 'polypeptide(L)'
;KRDERIHLIVESMRRAYRDRSVHLGDPDFYDVPVEMLVNPYYADGLRATIREDKALPSDYLPGLAELREGNDTTHFSIIDAEGNLVAVTQTVNTVFASKFVADGTGVLLNNEMDDFSAKPGEPNAYGLIGGEANSIQPGKRPLSSMTPTFVIGEDDVAVLGTPGGSRIITMVLLGLLDYFDGNGVSSWTALPRYHHQYVPDILFYEPGAIDAETLPGL
;
A
#
# COMPACT_ATOMS: atom_id res chain seq x y z
N LYS A 1 -23.71 2.20 -5.73
CA LYS A 1 -24.08 2.87 -4.43
C LYS A 1 -22.81 3.06 -3.58
N ARG A 2 -22.80 3.88 -2.52
CA ARG A 2 -21.59 4.09 -1.68
C ARG A 2 -21.03 2.77 -1.14
N ASP A 3 -21.92 1.94 -0.61
CA ASP A 3 -21.62 0.63 0.00
C ASP A 3 -20.95 -0.33 -0.98
N GLU A 4 -21.56 -0.46 -2.16
CA GLU A 4 -21.03 -1.25 -3.27
C GLU A 4 -19.65 -0.76 -3.73
N ARG A 5 -19.43 0.57 -3.76
CA ARG A 5 -18.13 1.15 -4.09
C ARG A 5 -17.08 0.78 -3.05
N ILE A 6 -17.39 0.89 -1.75
CA ILE A 6 -16.47 0.52 -0.66
C ILE A 6 -16.11 -0.97 -0.78
N HIS A 7 -17.11 -1.83 -0.97
CA HIS A 7 -16.90 -3.27 -1.16
C HIS A 7 -15.94 -3.57 -2.31
N LEU A 8 -16.19 -3.00 -3.48
CA LEU A 8 -15.32 -3.19 -4.65
C LEU A 8 -13.90 -2.68 -4.41
N ILE A 9 -13.74 -1.55 -3.72
CA ILE A 9 -12.42 -1.01 -3.37
C ILE A 9 -11.70 -1.95 -2.40
N VAL A 10 -12.34 -2.40 -1.33
CA VAL A 10 -11.76 -3.32 -0.34
C VAL A 10 -11.35 -4.65 -0.99
N GLU A 11 -12.21 -5.23 -1.83
CA GLU A 11 -11.92 -6.45 -2.58
C GLU A 11 -10.76 -6.27 -3.58
N SER A 12 -10.64 -5.08 -4.17
CA SER A 12 -9.52 -4.73 -5.05
C SER A 12 -8.22 -4.58 -4.27
N MET A 13 -8.24 -3.93 -3.09
CA MET A 13 -7.10 -3.86 -2.19
C MET A 13 -6.63 -5.27 -1.82
N ARG A 14 -7.53 -6.16 -1.38
CA ARG A 14 -7.20 -7.55 -1.01
C ARG A 14 -6.43 -8.28 -2.11
N ARG A 15 -6.88 -8.19 -3.38
CA ARG A 15 -6.22 -8.84 -4.52
C ARG A 15 -4.89 -8.19 -4.89
N ALA A 16 -4.80 -6.86 -4.86
CA ALA A 16 -3.56 -6.15 -5.12
C ALA A 16 -2.48 -6.46 -4.07
N TYR A 17 -2.83 -6.59 -2.79
CA TYR A 17 -1.88 -7.00 -1.74
C TYR A 17 -1.46 -8.46 -1.86
N ARG A 18 -2.36 -9.33 -2.33
CA ARG A 18 -1.98 -10.71 -2.67
C ARG A 18 -0.91 -10.69 -3.75
N ASP A 19 -1.12 -9.95 -4.83
CA ASP A 19 -0.12 -9.88 -5.91
C ASP A 19 1.18 -9.21 -5.46
N ARG A 20 1.09 -8.18 -4.61
CA ARG A 20 2.26 -7.60 -3.92
C ARG A 20 3.08 -8.70 -3.22
N SER A 21 2.41 -9.55 -2.45
CA SER A 21 3.09 -10.58 -1.65
C SER A 21 3.78 -11.66 -2.48
N VAL A 22 3.20 -11.98 -3.64
CA VAL A 22 3.67 -13.08 -4.49
C VAL A 22 4.71 -12.62 -5.50
N HIS A 23 4.53 -11.43 -6.07
CA HIS A 23 5.23 -11.01 -7.29
C HIS A 23 6.20 -9.86 -7.10
N LEU A 24 6.07 -9.04 -6.05
CA LEU A 24 6.92 -7.86 -5.90
C LEU A 24 8.19 -8.16 -5.09
N GLY A 25 9.29 -7.56 -5.55
CA GLY A 25 10.63 -7.68 -4.99
C GLY A 25 11.56 -6.70 -5.71
N ASP A 26 12.86 -6.82 -5.46
CA ASP A 26 13.86 -6.00 -6.16
C ASP A 26 13.99 -6.44 -7.64
N PRO A 27 13.70 -5.58 -8.63
CA PRO A 27 13.80 -5.92 -10.05
C PRO A 27 15.23 -6.25 -10.52
N ASP A 28 16.27 -5.85 -9.78
CA ASP A 28 17.66 -6.22 -10.10
C ASP A 28 17.96 -7.69 -9.73
N PHE A 29 17.09 -8.34 -8.94
CA PHE A 29 17.26 -9.70 -8.41
C PHE A 29 16.10 -10.64 -8.72
N TYR A 30 14.93 -10.11 -9.08
CA TYR A 30 13.72 -10.88 -9.36
C TYR A 30 12.98 -10.27 -10.54
N ASP A 31 12.57 -11.10 -11.50
CA ASP A 31 11.78 -10.66 -12.64
C ASP A 31 10.33 -10.37 -12.22
N VAL A 32 10.07 -9.12 -11.83
CA VAL A 32 8.74 -8.66 -11.44
C VAL A 32 7.86 -8.61 -12.70
N PRO A 33 6.73 -9.35 -12.77
CA PRO A 33 5.90 -9.43 -13.97
C PRO A 33 5.01 -8.19 -14.14
N VAL A 34 5.62 -7.00 -14.27
CA VAL A 34 4.92 -5.72 -14.34
C VAL A 34 3.89 -5.70 -15.46
N GLU A 35 4.22 -6.24 -16.64
CA GLU A 35 3.31 -6.31 -17.78
C GLU A 35 2.04 -7.09 -17.48
N MET A 36 2.12 -8.16 -16.69
CA MET A 36 0.96 -8.93 -16.23
C MET A 36 0.15 -8.11 -15.22
N LEU A 37 0.82 -7.53 -14.22
CA LEU A 37 0.18 -6.84 -13.10
C LEU A 37 -0.62 -5.61 -13.53
N VAL A 38 -0.21 -4.93 -14.62
CA VAL A 38 -0.91 -3.77 -15.18
C VAL A 38 -1.82 -4.11 -16.37
N ASN A 39 -1.95 -5.39 -16.72
CA ASN A 39 -2.74 -5.82 -17.87
C ASN A 39 -4.25 -5.74 -17.57
N PRO A 40 -5.06 -5.08 -18.42
CA PRO A 40 -6.52 -5.02 -18.23
C PRO A 40 -7.20 -6.39 -18.19
N TYR A 41 -6.74 -7.36 -18.98
CA TYR A 41 -7.33 -8.71 -18.99
C TYR A 41 -6.99 -9.51 -17.73
N TYR A 42 -5.82 -9.28 -17.15
CA TYR A 42 -5.48 -9.86 -15.85
C TYR A 42 -6.36 -9.26 -14.75
N ALA A 43 -6.55 -7.94 -14.76
CA ALA A 43 -7.47 -7.24 -13.87
C ALA A 43 -8.93 -7.71 -14.04
N ASP A 44 -9.39 -7.97 -15.27
CA ASP A 44 -10.72 -8.56 -15.54
C ASP A 44 -10.87 -9.95 -14.92
N GLY A 45 -9.82 -10.78 -15.00
CA GLY A 45 -9.78 -12.09 -14.35
C GLY A 45 -9.91 -11.98 -12.84
N LEU A 46 -9.16 -11.07 -12.21
CA LEU A 46 -9.27 -10.78 -10.78
C LEU A 46 -10.67 -10.27 -10.42
N ARG A 47 -11.22 -9.34 -11.20
CA ARG A 47 -12.56 -8.79 -11.01
C ARG A 47 -13.65 -9.85 -11.08
N ALA A 48 -13.54 -10.82 -11.98
CA ALA A 48 -14.50 -11.91 -12.11
C ALA A 48 -14.59 -12.79 -10.86
N THR A 49 -13.60 -12.74 -9.96
CA THR A 49 -13.63 -13.44 -8.66
C THR A 49 -14.27 -12.63 -7.55
N ILE A 50 -14.62 -11.35 -7.78
CA ILE A 50 -15.28 -10.50 -6.79
C ILE A 50 -16.77 -10.82 -6.78
N ARG A 51 -17.28 -11.22 -5.63
CA ARG A 51 -18.72 -11.34 -5.38
C ARG A 51 -19.26 -9.99 -4.97
N GLU A 52 -20.31 -9.50 -5.61
CA GLU A 52 -20.93 -8.21 -5.25
C GLU A 52 -21.77 -8.29 -3.97
N ASP A 53 -22.16 -9.51 -3.55
CA ASP A 53 -23.06 -9.73 -2.43
C ASP A 53 -22.38 -10.02 -1.09
N LYS A 54 -21.08 -10.36 -1.10
CA LYS A 54 -20.29 -10.65 0.10
C LYS A 54 -18.79 -10.65 -0.17
N ALA A 55 -17.99 -10.32 0.85
CA ALA A 55 -16.56 -10.62 0.87
C ALA A 55 -16.29 -12.14 0.90
N LEU A 56 -15.20 -12.57 0.25
CA LEU A 56 -14.69 -13.93 0.33
C LEU A 56 -13.43 -13.97 1.18
N PRO A 57 -13.26 -14.95 2.09
CA PRO A 57 -12.07 -15.02 2.92
C PRO A 57 -10.79 -15.08 2.09
N SER A 58 -9.71 -14.49 2.61
CA SER A 58 -8.42 -14.40 1.93
C SER A 58 -7.76 -15.75 1.66
N ASP A 59 -8.15 -16.80 2.38
CA ASP A 59 -7.70 -18.17 2.11
C ASP A 59 -8.21 -18.76 0.77
N TYR A 60 -9.25 -18.16 0.17
CA TYR A 60 -9.67 -18.46 -1.19
C TYR A 60 -8.68 -17.93 -2.24
N LEU A 61 -7.82 -16.99 -1.86
CA LEU A 61 -6.68 -16.56 -2.65
C LEU A 61 -5.44 -17.34 -2.15
N PRO A 62 -4.59 -17.87 -3.05
CA PRO A 62 -3.43 -18.66 -2.64
C PRO A 62 -2.33 -17.80 -1.97
N GLY A 63 -1.89 -18.21 -0.77
CA GLY A 63 -0.76 -17.67 0.00
C GLY A 63 -1.16 -17.25 1.43
N LEU A 64 -0.68 -17.90 2.50
CA LEU A 64 -1.15 -17.57 3.86
C LEU A 64 -0.06 -17.53 4.93
N ALA A 65 -0.08 -16.45 5.74
CA ALA A 65 0.03 -16.47 7.21
C ALA A 65 -0.50 -15.14 7.83
N GLU A 66 -0.56 -15.07 9.18
CA GLU A 66 -1.16 -13.99 10.00
C GLU A 66 -0.15 -12.94 10.55
N LEU A 67 -0.63 -11.74 10.98
CA LEU A 67 0.15 -10.48 10.94
C LEU A 67 -0.02 -9.53 12.17
N ARG A 68 0.86 -8.52 12.28
CA ARG A 68 0.86 -7.39 13.26
C ARG A 68 1.09 -6.04 12.56
N GLU A 69 0.74 -4.92 13.20
CA GLU A 69 0.72 -3.57 12.61
C GLU A 69 1.89 -2.67 13.06
N GLY A 70 2.35 -1.77 12.18
CA GLY A 70 3.31 -0.67 12.47
C GLY A 70 2.90 0.65 11.79
N ASN A 71 3.35 1.81 12.31
CA ASN A 71 2.94 3.14 11.85
C ASN A 71 4.13 4.09 11.74
N ASP A 72 4.77 4.22 10.57
CA ASP A 72 5.90 5.15 10.40
C ASP A 72 6.16 5.48 8.94
N THR A 73 6.57 6.72 8.64
CA THR A 73 7.17 7.30 7.41
C THR A 73 6.93 8.83 7.45
N THR A 74 7.59 9.62 6.59
CA THR A 74 7.23 11.03 6.31
C THR A 74 7.07 11.24 4.80
N HIS A 75 6.10 12.07 4.39
CA HIS A 75 5.92 12.48 3.00
C HIS A 75 5.84 14.00 2.86
N PHE A 76 6.36 14.54 1.76
CA PHE A 76 6.12 15.92 1.34
C PHE A 76 6.07 16.06 -0.19
N SER A 77 5.31 17.07 -0.63
CA SER A 77 5.06 17.41 -2.03
C SER A 77 5.51 18.85 -2.30
N ILE A 78 6.13 19.10 -3.45
CA ILE A 78 6.47 20.46 -3.92
C ILE A 78 6.03 20.60 -5.37
N ILE A 79 5.34 21.72 -5.64
CA ILE A 79 5.09 22.25 -6.98
C ILE A 79 5.56 23.69 -6.94
N ASP A 80 6.49 24.07 -7.82
CA ASP A 80 6.98 25.45 -7.88
C ASP A 80 6.45 26.21 -9.11
N ALA A 81 6.76 27.52 -9.16
CA ALA A 81 6.29 28.41 -10.22
C ALA A 81 6.95 28.15 -11.59
N GLU A 82 8.05 27.41 -11.63
CA GLU A 82 8.73 27.00 -12.86
C GLU A 82 8.17 25.68 -13.41
N GLY A 83 7.25 25.04 -12.68
CA GLY A 83 6.61 23.78 -13.05
C GLY A 83 7.38 22.55 -12.58
N ASN A 84 8.37 22.70 -11.69
CA ASN A 84 9.05 21.54 -11.11
C ASN A 84 8.13 20.82 -10.13
N LEU A 85 8.13 19.48 -10.20
CA LEU A 85 7.33 18.60 -9.36
C LEU A 85 8.24 17.70 -8.53
N VAL A 86 8.00 17.63 -7.22
CA VAL A 86 8.75 16.77 -6.30
C VAL A 86 7.79 16.04 -5.37
N ALA A 87 7.84 14.71 -5.39
CA ALA A 87 7.18 13.84 -4.42
C ALA A 87 8.26 13.06 -3.67
N VAL A 88 8.37 13.26 -2.36
CA VAL A 88 9.35 12.54 -1.54
C VAL A 88 8.63 11.86 -0.41
N THR A 89 8.74 10.53 -0.40
CA THR A 89 8.40 9.69 0.74
C THR A 89 9.71 9.15 1.30
N GLN A 90 9.99 9.41 2.58
CA GLN A 90 11.22 8.99 3.25
C GLN A 90 10.92 8.32 4.58
N THR A 91 11.73 7.34 4.94
CA THR A 91 11.53 6.54 6.14
C THR A 91 12.85 6.09 6.75
N VAL A 92 12.80 5.75 8.04
CA VAL A 92 13.85 5.00 8.75
C VAL A 92 13.34 3.61 9.13
N ASN A 93 12.29 3.17 8.44
CA ASN A 93 11.39 2.10 8.77
C ASN A 93 10.53 2.40 10.02
N THR A 94 10.72 1.67 11.13
CA THR A 94 9.91 1.83 12.34
C THR A 94 10.33 3.03 13.22
N VAL A 95 9.51 3.44 14.20
CA VAL A 95 9.82 4.50 15.17
C VAL A 95 11.19 4.25 15.80
N PHE A 96 12.07 5.26 15.75
CA PHE A 96 13.47 5.17 16.22
C PHE A 96 14.30 4.05 15.57
N ALA A 97 13.83 3.51 14.46
CA ALA A 97 14.58 2.67 13.55
C ALA A 97 15.26 1.46 14.24
N SER A 98 16.54 1.23 13.96
CA SER A 98 17.38 0.22 14.63
C SER A 98 17.70 0.54 16.08
N LYS A 99 17.32 1.73 16.58
CA LYS A 99 17.72 2.29 17.89
C LYS A 99 19.23 2.46 18.03
N PHE A 100 19.96 2.46 16.91
CA PHE A 100 21.41 2.61 16.87
C PHE A 100 21.79 3.93 16.20
N VAL A 101 22.56 4.74 16.91
CA VAL A 101 23.14 5.99 16.41
C VAL A 101 24.62 5.74 16.16
N ALA A 102 25.09 6.03 14.95
CA ALA A 102 26.50 5.88 14.61
C ALA A 102 27.36 6.85 15.45
N ASP A 103 28.41 6.32 16.07
CA ASP A 103 29.18 7.03 17.10
C ASP A 103 29.73 8.38 16.59
N GLY A 104 29.55 9.43 17.40
CA GLY A 104 29.96 10.80 17.07
C GLY A 104 29.21 11.50 15.93
N THR A 105 28.25 10.85 15.26
CA THR A 105 27.58 11.42 14.07
C THR A 105 26.21 12.03 14.35
N GLY A 106 25.51 11.54 15.38
CA GLY A 106 24.08 11.85 15.58
C GLY A 106 23.14 11.23 14.55
N VAL A 107 23.63 10.38 13.64
CA VAL A 107 22.84 9.72 12.59
C VAL A 107 22.25 8.42 13.11
N LEU A 108 20.92 8.38 13.18
CA LEU A 108 20.15 7.17 13.48
C LEU A 108 20.09 6.26 12.25
N LEU A 109 20.47 4.98 12.41
CA LEU A 109 20.43 4.02 11.32
C LEU A 109 19.05 3.38 11.18
N ASN A 110 18.56 3.24 9.94
CA ASN A 110 17.29 2.58 9.62
C ASN A 110 17.28 1.10 10.09
N ASN A 111 16.09 0.50 10.15
CA ASN A 111 15.92 -0.95 10.22
C ASN A 111 15.14 -1.49 9.01
N GLU A 112 15.41 -0.96 7.82
CA GLU A 112 14.69 -1.31 6.57
C GLU A 112 14.84 -2.77 6.16
N MET A 113 15.87 -3.46 6.67
CA MET A 113 16.03 -4.90 6.46
C MET A 113 14.83 -5.74 6.95
N ASP A 114 14.00 -5.19 7.84
CA ASP A 114 12.73 -5.79 8.26
C ASP A 114 11.73 -5.94 7.11
N ASP A 115 11.79 -5.10 6.07
CA ASP A 115 10.87 -5.16 4.93
C ASP A 115 11.14 -6.36 4.00
N PHE A 116 12.24 -7.09 4.19
CA PHE A 116 12.43 -8.37 3.51
C PHE A 116 11.53 -9.48 4.07
N SER A 117 11.21 -10.45 3.22
CA SER A 117 10.72 -11.74 3.68
C SER A 117 11.87 -12.52 4.31
N ALA A 118 11.92 -12.54 5.64
CA ALA A 118 12.88 -13.37 6.39
C ALA A 118 12.60 -14.87 6.20
N LYS A 119 11.32 -15.22 6.03
CA LYS A 119 10.85 -16.55 5.66
C LYS A 119 9.57 -16.40 4.82
N PRO A 120 9.42 -17.12 3.70
CA PRO A 120 8.23 -17.05 2.87
C PRO A 120 6.95 -17.26 3.68
N GLY A 121 6.01 -16.34 3.51
CA GLY A 121 4.73 -16.35 4.21
C GLY A 121 4.76 -15.76 5.62
N GLU A 122 5.92 -15.51 6.26
CA GLU A 122 5.95 -14.86 7.57
C GLU A 122 5.85 -13.33 7.46
N PRO A 123 5.12 -12.65 8.39
CA PRO A 123 5.04 -11.19 8.45
C PRO A 123 6.36 -10.49 8.75
N ASN A 124 6.52 -9.28 8.19
CA ASN A 124 7.40 -8.24 8.75
C ASN A 124 6.71 -7.44 9.88
N ALA A 125 7.34 -6.37 10.39
CA ALA A 125 6.77 -5.55 11.46
C ALA A 125 5.44 -4.85 11.11
N TYR A 126 5.17 -4.62 9.82
CA TYR A 126 3.89 -4.09 9.30
C TYR A 126 2.89 -5.17 8.96
N GLY A 127 3.27 -6.42 9.18
CA GLY A 127 2.39 -7.51 8.88
C GLY A 127 2.23 -7.73 7.39
N LEU A 128 3.21 -7.41 6.57
CA LEU A 128 3.18 -7.74 5.16
C LEU A 128 3.81 -9.12 5.00
N ILE A 129 3.09 -10.03 4.33
CA ILE A 129 3.69 -11.28 3.87
C ILE A 129 4.47 -11.04 2.58
N GLY A 130 5.61 -11.68 2.47
CA GLY A 130 6.39 -11.73 1.24
C GLY A 130 6.73 -13.18 0.86
N GLY A 131 6.90 -13.40 -0.44
CA GLY A 131 7.45 -14.65 -0.97
C GLY A 131 8.94 -14.56 -1.29
N GLU A 132 9.43 -15.56 -2.02
CA GLU A 132 10.83 -15.64 -2.50
C GLU A 132 11.28 -14.40 -3.29
N ALA A 133 10.35 -13.73 -3.96
CA ALA A 133 10.59 -12.48 -4.69
C ALA A 133 11.26 -11.42 -3.80
N ASN A 134 10.92 -11.39 -2.51
CA ASN A 134 11.45 -10.46 -1.52
C ASN A 134 12.30 -11.16 -0.45
N SER A 135 12.95 -12.28 -0.77
CA SER A 135 13.93 -12.92 0.13
C SER A 135 15.17 -12.05 0.33
N ILE A 136 15.82 -12.20 1.50
CA ILE A 136 17.06 -11.49 1.86
C ILE A 136 18.23 -11.97 0.98
N GLN A 137 18.89 -11.03 0.29
CA GLN A 137 20.11 -11.31 -0.48
C GLN A 137 21.10 -10.13 -0.39
N PRO A 138 22.43 -10.37 -0.46
CA PRO A 138 23.42 -9.30 -0.45
C PRO A 138 23.23 -8.31 -1.62
N GLY A 139 23.20 -7.02 -1.31
CA GLY A 139 23.05 -5.95 -2.31
C GLY A 139 21.63 -5.74 -2.83
N LYS A 140 20.69 -6.63 -2.49
CA LYS A 140 19.27 -6.50 -2.80
C LYS A 140 18.63 -5.42 -1.94
N ARG A 141 17.62 -4.74 -2.48
CA ARG A 141 16.80 -3.74 -1.78
C ARG A 141 15.53 -4.40 -1.22
N PRO A 142 15.13 -4.10 0.02
CA PRO A 142 13.88 -4.58 0.57
C PRO A 142 12.66 -3.95 -0.13
N LEU A 143 11.57 -4.70 -0.24
CA LEU A 143 10.33 -4.23 -0.87
C LEU A 143 9.60 -3.20 0.00
N SER A 144 9.65 -1.94 -0.41
CA SER A 144 8.94 -0.85 0.25
C SER A 144 7.44 -0.79 -0.11
N SER A 145 6.65 -0.14 0.74
CA SER A 145 5.27 0.26 0.45
C SER A 145 5.13 1.75 0.10
N MET A 146 6.23 2.51 0.08
CA MET A 146 6.20 3.93 -0.27
C MET A 146 5.66 4.15 -1.68
N THR A 147 4.73 5.12 -1.84
CA THR A 147 4.08 5.43 -3.12
C THR A 147 4.04 6.94 -3.39
N PRO A 148 5.19 7.62 -3.53
CA PRO A 148 5.21 9.01 -4.00
C PRO A 148 4.61 9.08 -5.41
N THR A 149 3.58 9.92 -5.61
CA THR A 149 2.73 9.86 -6.80
C THR A 149 2.58 11.23 -7.45
N PHE A 150 2.69 11.25 -8.78
CA PHE A 150 2.27 12.36 -9.63
C PHE A 150 1.00 11.98 -10.38
N VAL A 151 0.09 12.93 -10.49
CA VAL A 151 -1.09 12.85 -11.35
C VAL A 151 -0.99 13.99 -12.35
N ILE A 152 -0.98 13.65 -13.63
CA ILE A 152 -0.91 14.60 -14.74
C ILE A 152 -2.23 14.49 -15.49
N GLY A 153 -3.14 15.42 -15.21
CA GLY A 153 -4.40 15.57 -15.92
C GLY A 153 -4.24 16.40 -17.20
N GLU A 154 -5.33 16.60 -17.93
CA GLU A 154 -5.33 17.46 -19.12
C GLU A 154 -5.14 18.94 -18.74
N ASP A 155 -5.81 19.38 -17.66
CA ASP A 155 -5.84 20.77 -17.22
C ASP A 155 -5.16 21.01 -15.87
N ASP A 156 -4.76 19.95 -15.17
CA ASP A 156 -4.21 20.04 -13.82
C ASP A 156 -3.10 19.04 -13.51
N VAL A 157 -2.39 19.32 -12.42
CA VAL A 157 -1.32 18.47 -11.89
C VAL A 157 -1.50 18.35 -10.39
N ALA A 158 -1.39 17.13 -9.87
CA ALA A 158 -1.36 16.87 -8.44
C ALA A 158 -0.13 16.06 -8.05
N VAL A 159 0.37 16.35 -6.85
CA VAL A 159 1.49 15.64 -6.24
C VAL A 159 1.05 15.17 -4.87
N LEU A 160 0.99 13.85 -4.67
CA LEU A 160 0.47 13.26 -3.45
C LEU A 160 1.25 12.03 -3.01
N GLY A 161 1.10 11.74 -1.73
CA GLY A 161 1.64 10.60 -1.05
C GLY A 161 1.34 10.74 0.43
N THR A 162 1.72 9.74 1.20
CA THR A 162 1.40 9.68 2.62
C THR A 162 2.39 8.76 3.31
N PRO A 163 2.67 8.99 4.59
CA PRO A 163 3.29 7.96 5.43
C PRO A 163 2.28 6.88 5.84
N GLY A 164 2.77 5.82 6.51
CA GLY A 164 1.92 4.81 7.16
C GLY A 164 2.23 3.35 6.84
N GLY A 165 3.49 3.01 6.53
CA GLY A 165 3.91 1.62 6.28
C GLY A 165 3.07 0.91 5.22
N SER A 166 2.48 -0.24 5.57
CA SER A 166 1.59 -0.98 4.68
C SER A 166 0.42 -0.13 4.17
N ARG A 167 -0.10 0.83 4.93
CA ARG A 167 -1.30 1.59 4.54
C ARG A 167 -1.07 2.55 3.37
N ILE A 168 0.18 2.90 3.06
CA ILE A 168 0.51 3.95 2.08
C ILE A 168 -0.21 3.72 0.75
N ILE A 169 -0.11 2.51 0.19
CA ILE A 169 -0.68 2.17 -1.12
C ILE A 169 -2.20 2.43 -1.14
N THR A 170 -2.91 2.00 -0.09
CA THR A 170 -4.37 2.17 -0.01
C THR A 170 -4.78 3.61 0.24
N MET A 171 -4.00 4.37 0.99
CA MET A 171 -4.30 5.77 1.26
C MET A 171 -4.08 6.63 0.01
N VAL A 172 -3.04 6.34 -0.77
CA VAL A 172 -2.85 6.95 -2.08
C VAL A 172 -4.00 6.57 -3.02
N LEU A 173 -4.42 5.31 -3.05
CA LEU A 173 -5.58 4.88 -3.85
C LEU A 173 -6.85 5.68 -3.50
N LEU A 174 -7.18 5.82 -2.21
CA LEU A 174 -8.36 6.58 -1.79
C LEU A 174 -8.27 8.06 -2.20
N GLY A 175 -7.10 8.69 -2.05
CA GLY A 175 -6.88 10.07 -2.50
C GLY A 175 -7.00 10.22 -4.03
N LEU A 176 -6.48 9.25 -4.80
CA LEU A 176 -6.60 9.24 -6.26
C LEU A 176 -8.06 9.07 -6.72
N LEU A 177 -8.81 8.18 -6.08
CA LEU A 177 -10.23 7.99 -6.40
C LEU A 177 -11.05 9.26 -6.12
N ASP A 178 -10.71 10.01 -5.08
CA ASP A 178 -11.36 11.30 -4.78
C ASP A 178 -10.97 12.41 -5.76
N TYR A 179 -9.70 12.43 -6.20
CA TYR A 179 -9.27 13.28 -7.32
C TYR A 179 -10.06 12.97 -8.59
N PHE A 180 -10.22 11.69 -8.95
CA PHE A 180 -10.97 11.29 -10.15
C PHE A 180 -12.47 11.57 -10.06
N ASP A 181 -13.02 11.68 -8.84
CA ASP A 181 -14.39 12.16 -8.62
C ASP A 181 -14.54 13.69 -8.80
N GLY A 182 -13.43 14.41 -9.05
CA GLY A 182 -13.38 15.85 -9.27
C GLY A 182 -13.30 16.69 -7.99
N ASN A 183 -13.00 16.07 -6.85
CA ASN A 183 -12.87 16.78 -5.59
C ASN A 183 -11.51 17.49 -5.48
N GLY A 184 -11.42 18.54 -4.66
CA GLY A 184 -10.18 19.29 -4.43
C GLY A 184 -9.28 18.67 -3.36
N VAL A 185 -8.01 19.10 -3.33
CA VAL A 185 -6.93 18.58 -2.45
C VAL A 185 -7.34 18.42 -0.98
N SER A 186 -8.08 19.39 -0.43
CA SER A 186 -8.54 19.32 0.97
C SER A 186 -9.38 18.09 1.25
N SER A 187 -10.20 17.66 0.29
CA SER A 187 -11.01 16.45 0.39
C SER A 187 -10.13 15.21 0.43
N TRP A 188 -9.16 15.08 -0.49
CA TRP A 188 -8.28 13.90 -0.60
C TRP A 188 -7.57 13.57 0.73
N THR A 189 -7.22 14.61 1.49
CA THR A 189 -6.55 14.46 2.78
C THR A 189 -7.49 14.21 3.95
N ALA A 190 -8.73 14.68 3.86
CA ALA A 190 -9.72 14.68 4.96
C ALA A 190 -10.74 13.53 4.86
N LEU A 191 -10.76 12.79 3.75
CA LEU A 191 -11.62 11.63 3.60
C LEU A 191 -11.38 10.62 4.73
N PRO A 192 -12.44 10.10 5.36
CA PRO A 192 -12.33 8.96 6.25
C PRO A 192 -11.73 7.74 5.53
N ARG A 193 -10.70 7.14 6.13
CA ARG A 193 -9.87 6.10 5.51
C ARG A 193 -10.30 4.69 5.89
N TYR A 194 -10.02 3.74 5.01
CA TYR A 194 -10.13 2.31 5.27
C TYR A 194 -9.06 1.52 4.51
N HIS A 195 -8.74 0.32 4.98
CA HIS A 195 -7.56 -0.42 4.54
C HIS A 195 -7.75 -1.93 4.73
N HIS A 196 -7.41 -2.69 3.69
CA HIS A 196 -7.26 -4.14 3.73
C HIS A 196 -5.96 -4.52 3.01
N GLN A 197 -5.15 -5.38 3.63
CA GLN A 197 -3.82 -5.75 3.12
C GLN A 197 -3.69 -7.25 2.82
N TYR A 198 -4.69 -7.78 2.12
CA TYR A 198 -4.83 -9.22 1.86
C TYR A 198 -5.05 -10.04 3.13
N VAL A 199 -4.01 -10.37 3.86
CA VAL A 199 -4.12 -11.05 5.15
C VAL A 199 -3.83 -10.04 6.27
N PRO A 200 -4.21 -10.31 7.53
CA PRO A 200 -5.33 -11.16 7.91
C PRO A 200 -6.63 -10.59 7.31
N ASP A 201 -7.72 -11.36 7.37
CA ASP A 201 -9.06 -10.90 6.99
C ASP A 201 -9.61 -9.89 8.01
N ILE A 202 -8.99 -8.72 8.04
CA ILE A 202 -9.33 -7.59 8.90
C ILE A 202 -9.40 -6.34 8.03
N LEU A 203 -10.56 -5.70 8.04
CA LEU A 203 -10.76 -4.38 7.49
C LEU A 203 -10.50 -3.33 8.59
N PHE A 204 -9.48 -2.50 8.39
CA PHE A 204 -9.21 -1.35 9.23
C PHE A 204 -9.97 -0.15 8.67
N TYR A 205 -10.61 0.65 9.52
CA TYR A 205 -11.34 1.83 9.08
C TYR A 205 -11.39 2.91 10.16
N GLU A 206 -11.45 4.16 9.74
CA GLU A 206 -11.64 5.32 10.61
C GLU A 206 -13.13 5.54 10.95
N PRO A 207 -13.44 6.20 12.07
CA PRO A 207 -14.81 6.59 12.38
C PRO A 207 -15.46 7.36 11.21
N GLY A 208 -16.65 6.93 10.78
CA GLY A 208 -17.40 7.55 9.68
C GLY A 208 -16.99 7.09 8.27
N ALA A 209 -15.94 6.26 8.13
CA ALA A 209 -15.55 5.71 6.84
C ALA A 209 -16.56 4.71 6.28
N ILE A 210 -17.14 3.89 7.16
CA ILE A 210 -18.06 2.82 6.81
C ILE A 210 -19.31 2.95 7.68
N ASP A 211 -20.48 2.92 7.05
CA ASP A 211 -21.76 2.99 7.74
C ASP A 211 -22.07 1.60 8.36
N ALA A 212 -22.77 1.58 9.50
CA ALA A 212 -23.03 0.34 10.24
C ALA A 212 -23.82 -0.71 9.42
N GLU A 213 -24.63 -0.25 8.46
CA GLU A 213 -25.41 -1.11 7.57
C GLU A 213 -24.55 -1.79 6.49
N THR A 214 -23.39 -1.22 6.15
CA THR A 214 -22.45 -1.75 5.16
C THR A 214 -21.54 -2.83 5.75
N LEU A 215 -21.20 -2.74 7.04
CA LEU A 215 -20.25 -3.63 7.70
C LEU A 215 -20.52 -5.14 7.53
N PRO A 216 -21.77 -5.65 7.58
CA PRO A 216 -22.02 -7.08 7.43
C PRO A 216 -21.65 -7.68 6.06
N GLY A 217 -21.48 -6.84 5.04
CA GLY A 217 -21.14 -7.27 3.67
C GLY A 217 -19.66 -7.23 3.32
N LEU A 218 -18.83 -6.60 4.17
CA LEU A 218 -17.39 -6.38 3.99
C LEU A 218 -16.56 -7.38 4.81
#